data_AF-A0A6A9QYI5-F1
#
_entry.id   AF-A0A6A9QYI5-F1
#
_cell.length_a   1.000
_cell.length_b   1.000
_cell.length_c   1.000
_cell.angle_alpha   90.00
_cell.angle_beta   90.00
_cell.angle_gamma   90.00
#
_symmetry.space_group_name_H-M   'P 1'
#
loop_
_entity.id
_entity.type
_entity.pdbx_description
1 polymer ?
#
loop_
_entity_poly.entity_id
_entity_poly.type
_entity_poly.pdbx_seq_one_letter_code
_entity_poly.pdbx_strand_id
1 'polypeptide(L)'
;MLIKDLKLLTENSYGYVLLFFDIFRKTNKDQNSRYIIDDYGEWMVISHNKELLLVANLVIKALKKAGVKDFDLYINYFSSDERIKGLMSVKGMAITRENKRSIDIGSSMRSVIKNDGFVVEDQPRSISNICNSTFIFFNFVLLIKKGKECKDPVKLLLPPMGVDPSEIPFSLGTLFKIIIERNIRAVCSLNEIDAGDGTRIKVIATCRTESSFEVDKVKASLSYFSREDPKLFTKRIGTREMEIGLYMQQLNVRSLIPLLWNNFSEQLRC
;
A
#
# COMPACT_ATOMS: atom_id res chain seq x y z
N MET A 1 3.11 18.69 15.60
CA MET A 1 1.81 18.23 16.11
C MET A 1 1.62 16.78 15.67
N LEU A 2 2.38 15.84 16.25
CA LEU A 2 2.57 14.49 15.68
C LEU A 2 2.56 13.37 16.74
N ILE A 3 2.33 13.71 18.01
CA ILE A 3 2.40 12.75 19.14
C ILE A 3 1.08 12.68 19.93
N LYS A 4 0.19 13.68 19.82
CA LYS A 4 -1.11 13.66 20.52
C LYS A 4 -2.21 12.93 19.75
N ASP A 5 -2.14 12.88 18.42
CA ASP A 5 -3.22 12.33 17.58
C ASP A 5 -3.12 10.81 17.37
N LEU A 6 -2.01 10.19 17.72
CA LEU A 6 -1.85 8.72 17.75
C LEU A 6 -2.70 8.03 18.83
N LYS A 7 -3.25 8.79 19.80
CA LYS A 7 -4.14 8.26 20.85
C LYS A 7 -5.58 8.04 20.41
N LEU A 8 -5.99 8.54 19.24
CA LEU A 8 -7.37 8.45 18.75
C LEU A 8 -7.61 7.27 17.79
N LEU A 9 -6.58 6.48 17.48
CA LEU A 9 -6.66 5.29 16.62
C LEU A 9 -6.91 3.99 17.39
N THR A 10 -7.12 4.03 18.71
CA THR A 10 -6.99 2.85 19.59
C THR A 10 -8.29 2.28 20.14
N GLU A 11 -9.44 2.56 19.55
CA GLU A 11 -10.69 1.91 19.97
C GLU A 11 -11.20 0.96 18.87
N ASN A 12 -11.02 -0.35 19.12
CA ASN A 12 -11.54 -1.53 18.40
C ASN A 12 -10.64 -2.25 17.37
N SER A 13 -9.40 -2.61 17.73
CA SER A 13 -8.61 -3.60 16.97
C SER A 13 -7.52 -4.26 17.83
N TYR A 14 -7.90 -5.12 18.77
CA TYR A 14 -6.99 -5.68 19.80
C TYR A 14 -5.85 -6.60 19.28
N GLY A 15 -5.84 -7.00 17.99
CA GLY A 15 -4.72 -7.77 17.40
C GLY A 15 -3.62 -6.92 16.74
N TYR A 16 -3.99 -5.79 16.13
CA TYR A 16 -3.06 -4.92 15.39
C TYR A 16 -2.13 -4.09 16.29
N VAL A 17 -2.54 -3.88 17.55
CA VAL A 17 -1.87 -3.01 18.50
C VAL A 17 -0.51 -3.60 18.95
N LEU A 18 -0.42 -4.91 19.16
CA LEU A 18 0.83 -5.52 19.65
C LEU A 18 1.94 -5.52 18.59
N LEU A 19 1.60 -5.79 17.33
CA LEU A 19 2.53 -5.74 16.20
C LEU A 19 3.02 -4.30 15.90
N PHE A 20 2.15 -3.31 16.07
CA PHE A 20 2.53 -1.90 15.94
C PHE A 20 3.50 -1.48 17.04
N PHE A 21 3.22 -1.74 18.32
CA PHE A 21 4.03 -1.22 19.43
C PHE A 21 5.43 -1.84 19.55
N ASP A 22 5.61 -3.10 19.19
CA ASP A 22 6.95 -3.73 19.21
C ASP A 22 7.91 -3.11 18.16
N ILE A 23 7.37 -2.47 17.11
CA ILE A 23 8.15 -1.74 16.09
C ILE A 23 8.59 -0.35 16.62
N PHE A 24 7.87 0.22 17.61
CA PHE A 24 8.12 1.57 18.14
C PHE A 24 8.99 1.63 19.39
N ARG A 25 9.74 0.58 19.74
CA ARG A 25 10.72 0.67 20.83
C ARG A 25 11.79 1.72 20.44
N LYS A 26 11.68 2.91 21.03
CA LYS A 26 12.60 4.04 20.88
C LYS A 26 13.97 3.60 21.40
N THR A 27 14.92 3.41 20.50
CA THR A 27 16.34 3.48 20.85
C THR A 27 16.74 4.93 20.70
N ASN A 28 16.99 5.60 21.83
CA ASN A 28 17.62 6.91 21.84
C ASN A 28 19.02 6.77 21.25
N LYS A 29 19.21 7.26 20.02
CA LYS A 29 20.36 8.03 19.53
C LYS A 29 20.23 8.19 18.01
N ASP A 30 20.54 9.40 17.59
CA ASP A 30 20.35 10.03 16.28
C ASP A 30 20.67 9.22 15.01
N GLN A 31 19.97 9.60 13.93
CA GLN A 31 20.35 9.49 12.50
C GLN A 31 20.29 8.13 11.79
N ASN A 32 19.12 7.49 11.75
CA ASN A 32 18.69 6.69 10.59
C ASN A 32 17.17 6.66 10.57
N SER A 33 16.56 7.47 9.70
CA SER A 33 15.11 7.64 9.70
C SER A 33 14.44 6.28 9.47
N ARG A 34 13.70 5.79 10.47
CA ARG A 34 12.86 4.58 10.38
C ARG A 34 11.70 4.75 9.38
N TYR A 35 11.72 5.84 8.62
CA TYR A 35 10.66 6.37 7.80
C TYR A 35 11.29 7.10 6.60
N ILE A 36 10.74 6.87 5.41
CA ILE A 36 11.19 7.43 4.14
C ILE A 36 9.94 7.87 3.36
N ILE A 37 9.97 9.07 2.80
CA ILE A 37 8.99 9.53 1.80
C ILE A 37 9.72 9.61 0.46
N ASP A 38 9.17 8.95 -0.55
CA ASP A 38 9.63 9.08 -1.94
C ASP A 38 8.45 9.27 -2.90
N ASP A 39 8.72 9.30 -4.21
CA ASP A 39 7.70 9.53 -5.24
C ASP A 39 6.54 8.52 -5.17
N TYR A 40 6.79 7.32 -4.64
CA TYR A 40 5.83 6.22 -4.61
C TYR A 40 5.05 6.14 -3.30
N GLY A 41 5.40 6.94 -2.29
CA GLY A 41 4.62 7.03 -1.06
C GLY A 41 5.45 7.15 0.20
N GLU A 42 4.85 6.74 1.30
CA GLU A 42 5.45 6.74 2.63
C GLU A 42 5.83 5.32 3.05
N TRP A 43 7.02 5.16 3.62
CA TRP A 43 7.62 3.85 3.87
C TRP A 43 8.21 3.79 5.25
N MET A 44 7.90 2.74 5.99
CA MET A 44 8.60 2.37 7.21
C MET A 44 9.81 1.48 6.88
N VAL A 45 10.96 1.76 7.51
CA VAL A 45 12.16 0.93 7.35
C VAL A 45 12.20 -0.10 8.47
N ILE A 46 12.02 -1.38 8.10
CA ILE A 46 11.98 -2.50 9.04
C ILE A 46 13.31 -3.26 9.01
N SER A 47 13.97 -3.38 10.16
CA SER A 47 15.26 -4.08 10.30
C SER A 47 15.28 -5.21 11.34
N HIS A 48 14.16 -5.44 12.05
CA HIS A 48 14.12 -6.40 13.17
C HIS A 48 13.07 -7.51 13.01
N ASN A 49 12.15 -7.40 12.04
CA ASN A 49 11.14 -8.44 11.79
C ASN A 49 11.75 -9.59 10.97
N LYS A 50 12.21 -10.64 11.63
CA LYS A 50 12.92 -11.77 10.99
C LYS A 50 12.14 -12.43 9.86
N GLU A 51 10.82 -12.55 10.01
CA GLU A 51 9.95 -13.19 9.03
C GLU A 51 9.83 -12.36 7.76
N LEU A 52 9.57 -11.05 7.91
CA LEU A 52 9.54 -10.10 6.81
C LEU A 52 10.89 -10.03 6.09
N LEU A 53 11.99 -9.97 6.84
CA LEU A 53 13.34 -9.92 6.26
C LEU A 53 13.68 -11.19 5.49
N LEU A 54 13.27 -12.36 5.99
CA LEU A 54 13.44 -13.63 5.31
C LEU A 54 12.66 -13.66 4.00
N VAL A 55 11.38 -13.26 4.02
CA VAL A 55 10.53 -13.22 2.83
C VAL A 55 11.04 -12.21 1.81
N ALA A 56 11.45 -11.01 2.24
CA ALA A 56 12.06 -10.02 1.37
C ALA A 56 13.32 -10.56 0.67
N ASN A 57 14.18 -11.29 1.39
CA ASN A 57 15.35 -11.94 0.79
C ASN A 57 14.97 -13.03 -0.22
N LEU A 58 13.92 -13.81 0.03
CA LEU A 58 13.40 -14.78 -0.95
C LEU A 58 12.92 -14.07 -2.22
N VAL A 59 12.21 -12.95 -2.08
CA VAL A 59 11.78 -12.12 -3.22
C VAL A 59 12.97 -11.57 -3.98
N ILE A 60 13.99 -11.03 -3.29
CA ILE A 60 15.23 -10.53 -3.93
C ILE A 60 15.91 -11.62 -4.75
N LYS A 61 16.05 -12.82 -4.18
CA LYS A 61 16.64 -13.97 -4.88
C LYS A 61 15.79 -14.40 -6.07
N ALA A 62 14.46 -14.39 -5.94
CA ALA A 62 13.55 -14.71 -7.03
C ALA A 62 13.66 -13.69 -8.17
N LEU A 63 13.72 -12.39 -7.88
CA LEU A 63 13.91 -11.33 -8.88
C LEU A 63 15.26 -11.48 -9.62
N LYS A 64 16.35 -11.70 -8.88
CA LYS A 64 17.67 -11.96 -9.47
C LYS A 64 17.67 -13.22 -10.34
N LYS A 65 17.00 -14.28 -9.91
CA LYS A 65 16.86 -15.53 -10.68
C LYS A 65 16.01 -15.34 -11.94
N ALA A 66 15.00 -14.49 -11.89
CA ALA A 66 14.23 -14.05 -13.06
C ALA A 66 15.02 -13.09 -13.97
N GLY A 67 16.27 -12.79 -13.61
CA GLY A 67 17.22 -12.02 -14.40
C GLY A 67 17.18 -10.50 -14.17
N VAL A 68 16.47 -10.01 -13.15
CA VAL A 68 16.46 -8.59 -12.78
C VAL A 68 17.65 -8.31 -11.87
N LYS A 69 18.64 -7.55 -12.34
CA LYS A 69 19.91 -7.40 -11.60
C LYS A 69 19.85 -6.23 -10.62
N ASP A 70 19.38 -5.08 -11.12
CA ASP A 70 19.32 -3.83 -10.36
C ASP A 70 17.87 -3.37 -10.19
N PHE A 71 17.41 -3.29 -8.94
CA PHE A 71 16.05 -2.89 -8.61
C PHE A 71 15.94 -2.35 -7.18
N ASP A 72 14.94 -1.49 -6.97
CA ASP A 72 14.48 -1.08 -5.65
C ASP A 72 13.25 -1.93 -5.26
N LEU A 73 13.28 -2.52 -4.06
CA LEU A 73 12.20 -3.36 -3.54
C LEU A 73 11.34 -2.60 -2.52
N TYR A 74 10.02 -2.70 -2.69
CA TYR A 74 9.02 -2.13 -1.83
C TYR A 74 8.01 -3.22 -1.42
N ILE A 75 7.81 -3.39 -0.12
CA ILE A 75 6.81 -4.31 0.42
C ILE A 75 5.56 -3.50 0.72
N ASN A 76 4.44 -3.84 0.09
CA ASN A 76 3.19 -3.13 0.26
C ASN A 76 2.36 -3.74 1.37
N TYR A 77 2.49 -5.05 1.59
CA TYR A 77 1.80 -5.78 2.65
C TYR A 77 2.62 -6.98 3.10
N PHE A 78 2.60 -7.25 4.40
CA PHE A 78 3.17 -8.45 4.99
C PHE A 78 2.32 -8.91 6.17
N SER A 79 2.07 -10.21 6.25
CA SER A 79 1.46 -10.86 7.42
C SER A 79 1.98 -12.27 7.61
N SER A 80 2.07 -12.72 8.86
CA SER A 80 2.21 -14.12 9.23
C SER A 80 0.91 -14.65 9.84
N ASP A 81 0.59 -15.90 9.54
CA ASP A 81 -0.60 -16.56 10.09
C ASP A 81 -0.28 -17.08 11.51
N GLU A 82 -1.14 -16.73 12.48
CA GLU A 82 -0.96 -17.12 13.87
C GLU A 82 -1.23 -18.62 14.11
N ARG A 83 -2.04 -19.26 13.27
CA ARG A 83 -2.47 -20.66 13.41
C ARG A 83 -1.56 -21.62 12.65
N ILE A 84 -1.05 -21.21 11.50
CA ILE A 84 -0.17 -22.02 10.66
C ILE A 84 1.24 -21.44 10.69
N LYS A 85 2.08 -21.98 11.58
CA LYS A 85 3.47 -21.54 11.74
C LYS A 85 4.22 -21.54 10.41
N GLY A 86 4.80 -20.39 10.07
CA GLY A 86 5.58 -20.20 8.86
C GLY A 86 4.75 -19.89 7.61
N LEU A 87 3.42 -19.84 7.70
CA LEU A 87 2.56 -19.36 6.62
C LEU A 87 2.60 -17.83 6.62
N MET A 88 3.03 -17.26 5.51
CA MET A 88 3.24 -15.82 5.35
C MET A 88 2.64 -15.34 4.04
N SER A 89 2.04 -14.16 4.05
CA SER A 89 1.58 -13.47 2.85
C SER A 89 2.41 -12.21 2.65
N VAL A 90 2.84 -11.98 1.41
CA VAL A 90 3.57 -10.78 1.03
C VAL A 90 3.05 -10.24 -0.28
N LYS A 91 2.88 -8.92 -0.33
CA LYS A 91 2.60 -8.18 -1.56
C LYS A 91 3.62 -7.07 -1.70
N GLY A 92 4.00 -6.76 -2.92
CA GLY A 92 4.94 -5.67 -3.15
C GLY A 92 5.22 -5.39 -4.59
N MET A 93 6.17 -4.49 -4.80
CA MET A 93 6.65 -4.10 -6.12
C MET A 93 8.17 -3.99 -6.13
N ALA A 94 8.76 -4.32 -7.27
CA ALA A 94 10.14 -3.99 -7.58
C ALA A 94 10.18 -3.00 -8.76
N ILE A 95 11.05 -2.00 -8.66
CA ILE A 95 11.22 -0.96 -9.69
C ILE A 95 12.60 -1.11 -10.31
N THR A 96 12.66 -1.21 -11.63
CA THR A 96 13.92 -1.29 -12.37
C THR A 96 13.89 -0.41 -13.61
N ARG A 97 15.08 0.01 -14.07
CA ARG A 97 15.27 0.67 -15.37
C ARG A 97 15.46 -0.33 -16.51
N GLU A 98 15.64 -1.61 -16.18
CA GLU A 98 15.74 -2.67 -17.18
C GLU A 98 14.40 -2.86 -17.91
N ASN A 99 14.35 -2.52 -19.20
CA ASN A 99 13.15 -2.76 -20.00
C ASN A 99 13.00 -4.25 -20.31
N LYS A 100 12.28 -4.97 -19.46
CA LYS A 100 11.96 -6.38 -19.64
C LYS A 100 10.50 -6.55 -20.03
N ARG A 101 10.25 -7.25 -21.13
CA ARG A 101 8.88 -7.50 -21.64
C ARG A 101 8.16 -8.66 -20.92
N SER A 102 8.91 -9.57 -20.31
CA SER A 102 8.38 -10.73 -19.59
C SER A 102 9.35 -11.16 -18.49
N ILE A 103 8.82 -11.40 -17.29
CA ILE A 103 9.53 -11.79 -16.06
C ILE A 103 8.60 -12.76 -15.35
N ASP A 104 9.03 -14.01 -15.24
CA ASP A 104 8.32 -15.03 -14.46
C ASP A 104 8.96 -15.14 -13.07
N ILE A 105 8.49 -14.27 -12.18
CA ILE A 105 8.90 -14.28 -10.77
C ILE A 105 8.30 -15.48 -10.01
N GLY A 106 7.17 -16.05 -10.47
CA GLY A 106 6.49 -17.18 -9.83
C GLY A 106 7.31 -18.46 -9.91
N SER A 107 7.76 -18.84 -11.11
CA SER A 107 8.65 -20.00 -11.29
C SER A 107 10.00 -19.79 -10.59
N SER A 108 10.52 -18.57 -10.65
CA SER A 108 11.77 -18.20 -9.96
C SER A 108 11.64 -18.35 -8.44
N MET A 109 10.53 -17.89 -7.86
CA MET A 109 10.23 -18.04 -6.43
C MET A 109 10.09 -19.51 -6.03
N ARG A 110 9.30 -20.30 -6.76
CA ARG A 110 9.18 -21.76 -6.55
C ARG A 110 10.54 -22.46 -6.54
N SER A 111 11.43 -22.04 -7.44
CA SER A 111 12.77 -22.61 -7.53
C SER A 111 13.69 -22.18 -6.37
N VAL A 112 13.57 -20.94 -5.90
CA VAL A 112 14.35 -20.41 -4.77
C VAL A 112 13.91 -21.03 -3.44
N ILE A 113 12.60 -21.18 -3.21
CA ILE A 113 12.07 -21.63 -1.92
C ILE A 113 12.12 -23.15 -1.73
N LYS A 114 12.36 -23.94 -2.79
CA LYS A 114 12.21 -25.41 -2.82
C LYS A 114 12.79 -26.17 -1.60
N ASN A 115 13.90 -25.70 -1.04
CA ASN A 115 14.56 -26.35 0.10
C ASN A 115 14.10 -25.81 1.47
N ASP A 116 13.51 -24.63 1.48
CA ASP A 116 13.17 -23.84 2.66
C ASP A 116 11.65 -23.80 2.93
N GLY A 117 10.84 -24.16 1.93
CA GLY A 117 9.39 -24.08 1.97
C GLY A 117 8.73 -24.36 0.62
N PHE A 118 7.52 -23.85 0.42
CA PHE A 118 6.85 -23.86 -0.87
C PHE A 118 5.94 -22.64 -1.05
N VAL A 119 5.65 -22.31 -2.31
CA VAL A 119 4.66 -21.30 -2.69
C VAL A 119 3.29 -21.96 -2.62
N VAL A 120 2.42 -21.47 -1.75
CA VAL A 120 1.01 -21.89 -1.65
C VAL A 120 0.21 -21.25 -2.79
N GLU A 121 0.42 -19.96 -2.99
CA GLU A 121 -0.22 -19.18 -4.04
C GLU A 121 0.79 -18.18 -4.63
N ASP A 122 0.84 -18.10 -5.97
CA ASP A 122 1.45 -16.99 -6.70
C ASP A 122 0.41 -16.36 -7.64
N GLN A 123 0.19 -15.06 -7.46
CA GLN A 123 -0.49 -14.26 -8.47
C GLN A 123 0.56 -13.35 -9.13
N PRO A 124 1.26 -13.81 -10.18
CA PRO A 124 2.17 -12.94 -10.92
C PRO A 124 1.32 -11.83 -11.55
N ARG A 125 1.47 -10.60 -11.06
CA ARG A 125 0.77 -9.46 -11.62
C ARG A 125 1.81 -8.58 -12.30
N SER A 126 1.74 -8.61 -13.64
CA SER A 126 2.20 -7.59 -14.59
C SER A 126 3.61 -7.03 -14.47
N ILE A 127 4.18 -6.86 -15.65
CA ILE A 127 5.19 -5.85 -15.90
C ILE A 127 4.46 -4.65 -16.49
N SER A 128 4.57 -3.51 -15.82
CA SER A 128 4.02 -2.27 -16.32
C SER A 128 5.17 -1.30 -16.57
N ASN A 129 5.33 -0.90 -17.83
CA ASN A 129 6.23 0.19 -18.19
C ASN A 129 5.48 1.50 -17.98
N ILE A 130 5.66 2.07 -16.79
CA ILE A 130 5.01 3.31 -16.35
C ILE A 130 6.11 4.34 -16.09
N CYS A 131 5.92 5.61 -16.44
CA CYS A 131 6.85 6.67 -16.04
C CYS A 131 8.34 6.40 -16.46
N ASN A 132 8.62 5.73 -17.59
CA ASN A 132 9.97 5.28 -18.01
C ASN A 132 10.68 4.28 -17.07
N SER A 133 9.93 3.62 -16.18
CA SER A 133 10.42 2.55 -15.31
C SER A 133 9.60 1.27 -15.52
N THR A 134 10.23 0.13 -15.29
CA THR A 134 9.56 -1.16 -15.27
C THR A 134 9.18 -1.51 -13.84
N PHE A 135 7.87 -1.68 -13.60
CA PHE A 135 7.31 -2.12 -12.33
C PHE A 135 6.97 -3.60 -12.39
N ILE A 136 7.42 -4.36 -11.40
CA ILE A 136 7.16 -5.79 -11.25
C ILE A 136 6.36 -5.97 -9.97
N PHE A 137 5.07 -6.27 -10.08
CA PHE A 137 4.23 -6.51 -8.91
C PHE A 137 4.21 -8.00 -8.57
N PHE A 138 4.12 -8.31 -7.28
CA PHE A 138 4.06 -9.68 -6.82
C PHE A 138 3.12 -9.83 -5.62
N ASN A 139 2.48 -10.98 -5.56
CA ASN A 139 1.69 -11.43 -4.44
C ASN A 139 1.98 -12.91 -4.22
N PHE A 140 2.53 -13.23 -3.06
CA PHE A 140 2.87 -14.60 -2.69
C PHE A 140 2.25 -14.95 -1.34
N VAL A 141 1.73 -16.18 -1.27
CA VAL A 141 1.49 -16.88 -0.01
C VAL A 141 2.51 -18.01 0.06
N LEU A 142 3.33 -18.00 1.12
CA LEU A 142 4.48 -18.89 1.29
C LEU A 142 4.32 -19.69 2.57
N LEU A 143 4.63 -20.99 2.53
CA LEU A 143 4.84 -21.77 3.75
C LEU A 143 6.34 -22.05 3.92
N ILE A 144 6.96 -21.35 4.87
CA ILE A 144 8.40 -21.43 5.14
C ILE A 144 8.66 -22.34 6.34
N LYS A 145 9.38 -23.43 6.11
CA LYS A 145 9.74 -24.43 7.13
C LYS A 145 11.09 -24.12 7.79
N LYS A 146 12.03 -23.58 7.01
CA LYS A 146 13.39 -23.23 7.45
C LYS A 146 13.84 -21.97 6.74
N GLY A 147 14.65 -21.15 7.41
CA GLY A 147 15.17 -19.93 6.82
C GLY A 147 16.42 -19.46 7.54
N LYS A 148 17.31 -18.80 6.79
CA LYS A 148 18.47 -18.11 7.36
C LYS A 148 18.04 -16.71 7.78
N GLU A 149 18.55 -16.25 8.92
CA GLU A 149 18.36 -14.87 9.33
C GLU A 149 18.92 -13.90 8.28
N CYS A 150 18.14 -12.89 7.96
CA CYS A 150 18.52 -11.79 7.07
C CYS A 150 18.51 -10.50 7.89
N LYS A 151 19.47 -9.60 7.61
CA LYS A 151 19.66 -8.36 8.38
C LYS A 151 19.43 -7.08 7.57
N ASP A 152 19.27 -7.22 6.25
CA ASP A 152 19.12 -6.08 5.37
C ASP A 152 17.74 -5.44 5.57
N PRO A 153 17.65 -4.15 5.95
CA PRO A 153 16.37 -3.50 6.17
C PRO A 153 15.52 -3.46 4.90
N VAL A 154 14.21 -3.45 5.08
CA VAL A 154 13.25 -3.39 3.97
C VAL A 154 12.23 -2.26 4.17
N LYS A 155 11.82 -1.64 3.05
CA LYS A 155 10.73 -0.66 3.00
C LYS A 155 9.38 -1.37 3.07
N LEU A 156 8.56 -1.04 4.07
CA LEU A 156 7.18 -1.48 4.23
C LEU A 156 6.25 -0.28 4.08
N LEU A 157 5.22 -0.38 3.24
CA LEU A 157 4.28 0.70 2.96
C LEU A 157 3.56 1.18 4.22
N LEU A 158 3.51 2.49 4.39
CA LEU A 158 2.57 3.17 5.26
C LEU A 158 1.41 3.68 4.38
N PRO A 159 0.26 3.00 4.38
CA PRO A 159 -0.85 3.38 3.52
C PRO A 159 -1.49 4.70 4.00
N PRO A 160 -2.20 5.41 3.11
CA PRO A 160 -3.03 6.54 3.53
C PRO A 160 -4.10 6.11 4.54
N MET A 161 -4.50 7.03 5.41
CA MET A 161 -5.43 6.74 6.50
C MET A 161 -6.76 6.16 5.98
N GLY A 162 -7.18 5.04 6.57
CA GLY A 162 -8.38 4.29 6.17
C GLY A 162 -8.10 3.19 5.14
N VAL A 163 -6.94 3.16 4.50
CA VAL A 163 -6.60 2.09 3.55
C VAL A 163 -5.92 0.93 4.28
N ASP A 164 -6.46 -0.27 4.09
CA ASP A 164 -5.83 -1.50 4.59
C ASP A 164 -4.91 -2.07 3.50
N PRO A 165 -3.60 -2.25 3.76
CA PRO A 165 -2.70 -2.82 2.77
C PRO A 165 -3.04 -4.28 2.39
N SER A 166 -3.77 -5.01 3.23
CA SER A 166 -4.23 -6.36 2.94
C SER A 166 -5.18 -6.42 1.75
N GLU A 167 -5.87 -5.33 1.43
CA GLU A 167 -6.83 -5.23 0.33
C GLU A 167 -6.20 -4.78 -1.00
N ILE A 168 -4.92 -4.38 -1.00
CA ILE A 168 -4.18 -4.06 -2.22
C ILE A 168 -4.12 -5.30 -3.14
N PRO A 169 -4.32 -5.17 -4.47
CA PRO A 169 -4.51 -3.92 -5.20
C PRO A 169 -5.97 -3.45 -5.31
N PHE A 170 -6.14 -2.12 -5.34
CA PHE A 170 -7.43 -1.46 -5.53
C PHE A 170 -7.65 -1.00 -6.98
N SER A 171 -8.90 -0.82 -7.38
CA SER A 171 -9.22 0.09 -8.49
C SER A 171 -9.19 1.54 -8.00
N LEU A 172 -9.04 2.52 -8.91
CA LEU A 172 -9.07 3.94 -8.53
C LEU A 172 -10.38 4.27 -7.79
N GLY A 173 -11.52 3.86 -8.34
CA GLY A 173 -12.83 4.08 -7.72
C GLY A 173 -12.97 3.41 -6.34
N THR A 174 -12.51 2.17 -6.20
CA THR A 174 -12.55 1.45 -4.92
C THR A 174 -11.67 2.12 -3.87
N LEU A 175 -10.47 2.59 -4.23
CA LEU A 175 -9.55 3.28 -3.32
C LEU A 175 -10.19 4.54 -2.73
N PHE A 176 -10.70 5.43 -3.59
CA PHE A 176 -11.33 6.68 -3.12
C PHE A 176 -12.63 6.43 -2.37
N LYS A 177 -13.43 5.45 -2.80
CA LYS A 177 -14.62 5.03 -2.05
C LYS A 177 -14.26 4.59 -0.63
N ILE A 178 -13.27 3.72 -0.47
CA ILE A 178 -12.83 3.21 0.84
C ILE A 178 -12.28 4.33 1.73
N ILE A 179 -11.47 5.24 1.17
CA ILE A 179 -10.98 6.41 1.90
C ILE A 179 -12.15 7.23 2.44
N ILE A 180 -13.17 7.49 1.63
CA ILE A 180 -14.35 8.23 2.08
C ILE A 180 -15.10 7.43 3.15
N GLU A 181 -15.54 6.21 2.84
CA GLU A 181 -16.38 5.37 3.71
C GLU A 181 -15.77 5.16 5.10
N ARG A 182 -14.48 4.83 5.18
CA ARG A 182 -13.82 4.50 6.45
C ARG A 182 -13.51 5.72 7.30
N ASN A 183 -13.17 6.84 6.68
CA ASN A 183 -12.88 8.07 7.43
C ASN A 183 -14.16 8.76 7.95
N ILE A 184 -15.29 8.62 7.24
CA ILE A 184 -16.58 9.16 7.68
C ILE A 184 -17.46 8.13 8.41
N ARG A 185 -17.07 6.85 8.41
CA ARG A 185 -17.81 5.72 8.97
C ARG A 185 -19.23 5.58 8.39
N ALA A 186 -19.34 5.66 7.07
CA ALA A 186 -20.61 5.54 6.35
C ALA A 186 -20.46 4.64 5.13
N VAL A 187 -21.61 4.19 4.59
CA VAL A 187 -21.67 3.48 3.31
C VAL A 187 -21.90 4.48 2.19
N CYS A 188 -21.11 4.40 1.13
CA CYS A 188 -21.11 5.33 0.02
C CYS A 188 -21.26 4.62 -1.33
N SER A 189 -21.98 5.28 -2.22
CA SER A 189 -22.00 4.99 -3.64
C SER A 189 -21.13 6.00 -4.36
N LEU A 190 -20.22 5.52 -5.21
CA LEU A 190 -19.40 6.39 -6.04
C LEU A 190 -20.21 6.76 -7.29
N ASN A 191 -20.52 8.03 -7.46
CA ASN A 191 -21.30 8.53 -8.59
C ASN A 191 -20.41 8.88 -9.77
N GLU A 192 -19.24 9.47 -9.50
CA GLU A 192 -18.31 9.95 -10.51
C GLU A 192 -16.87 9.81 -10.00
N ILE A 193 -15.97 9.39 -10.90
CA ILE A 193 -14.53 9.55 -10.73
C ILE A 193 -13.92 9.97 -12.06
N ASP A 194 -13.30 11.14 -12.08
CA ASP A 194 -12.66 11.70 -13.26
C ASP A 194 -11.24 12.13 -12.89
N ALA A 195 -10.27 11.51 -13.53
CA ALA A 195 -8.85 11.81 -13.36
C ALA A 195 -8.30 12.73 -14.47
N GLY A 196 -9.14 13.21 -15.39
CA GLY A 196 -8.79 14.15 -16.45
C GLY A 196 -7.52 13.79 -17.21
N ASP A 197 -6.49 14.61 -17.06
CA ASP A 197 -5.16 14.49 -17.69
C ASP A 197 -4.12 13.76 -16.82
N GLY A 198 -4.53 13.23 -15.67
CA GLY A 198 -3.66 12.61 -14.66
C GLY A 198 -3.12 13.59 -13.62
N THR A 199 -3.28 14.90 -13.77
CA THR A 199 -2.76 15.88 -12.80
C THR A 199 -3.81 16.32 -11.76
N ARG A 200 -5.06 15.91 -11.96
CA ARG A 200 -6.22 16.31 -11.18
C ARG A 200 -7.10 15.11 -10.95
N ILE A 201 -7.88 15.14 -9.87
CA ILE A 201 -8.94 14.16 -9.69
C ILE A 201 -10.17 14.79 -9.08
N LYS A 202 -11.31 14.44 -9.64
CA LYS A 202 -12.64 14.79 -9.18
C LYS A 202 -13.37 13.51 -8.81
N VAL A 203 -13.90 13.47 -7.60
CA VAL A 203 -14.71 12.34 -7.12
C VAL A 203 -16.02 12.88 -6.58
N ILE A 204 -17.14 12.30 -7.01
CA ILE A 204 -18.46 12.56 -6.41
C ILE A 204 -18.98 11.25 -5.84
N ALA A 205 -19.36 11.27 -4.57
CA ALA A 205 -19.96 10.14 -3.88
C ALA A 205 -21.22 10.56 -3.13
N THR A 206 -22.18 9.65 -3.02
CA THR A 206 -23.34 9.80 -2.14
C THR A 206 -23.21 8.83 -0.99
N CYS A 207 -23.25 9.34 0.24
CA CYS A 207 -23.05 8.57 1.45
C CYS A 207 -24.28 8.61 2.34
N ARG A 208 -24.63 7.45 2.88
CA ARG A 208 -25.72 7.32 3.86
C ARG A 208 -25.18 7.56 5.27
N THR A 209 -25.41 8.75 5.80
CA THR A 209 -24.96 9.16 7.14
C THR A 209 -26.09 9.81 7.93
N GLU A 210 -26.13 9.56 9.24
CA GLU A 210 -27.13 10.14 10.15
C GLU A 210 -26.64 11.45 10.78
N SER A 211 -25.33 11.69 10.79
CA SER A 211 -24.68 12.86 11.38
C SER A 211 -23.70 13.53 10.42
N SER A 212 -23.35 14.78 10.72
CA SER A 212 -22.20 15.45 10.11
C SER A 212 -20.90 14.72 10.49
N PHE A 213 -19.96 14.63 9.56
CA PHE A 213 -18.66 14.01 9.78
C PHE A 213 -17.52 15.04 9.76
N GLU A 214 -16.39 14.67 10.33
CA GLU A 214 -15.17 15.48 10.32
C GLU A 214 -14.49 15.42 8.94
N VAL A 215 -14.65 16.49 8.18
CA VAL A 215 -14.04 16.66 6.84
C VAL A 215 -12.52 16.52 6.87
N ASP A 216 -11.88 16.94 7.97
CA ASP A 216 -10.42 16.98 8.07
C ASP A 216 -9.77 15.61 8.05
N LYS A 217 -10.45 14.56 8.54
CA LYS A 217 -9.96 13.17 8.43
C LYS A 217 -9.86 12.71 6.98
N VAL A 218 -10.86 13.03 6.18
CA VAL A 218 -10.87 12.72 4.75
C VAL A 218 -9.76 13.50 4.05
N LYS A 219 -9.64 14.80 4.31
CA LYS A 219 -8.56 15.63 3.75
C LYS A 219 -7.16 15.13 4.12
N ALA A 220 -6.93 14.75 5.37
CA ALA A 220 -5.65 14.23 5.83
C ALA A 220 -5.28 12.89 5.19
N SER A 221 -6.25 12.03 4.88
CA SER A 221 -5.99 10.82 4.09
C SER A 221 -5.60 11.16 2.65
N LEU A 222 -6.28 12.15 2.07
CA LEU A 222 -6.11 12.55 0.68
C LEU A 222 -4.84 13.37 0.40
N SER A 223 -4.31 14.09 1.40
CA SER A 223 -3.03 14.79 1.28
C SER A 223 -1.86 13.84 0.99
N TYR A 224 -2.02 12.54 1.20
CA TYR A 224 -1.06 11.52 0.76
C TYR A 224 -0.79 11.60 -0.75
N PHE A 225 -1.80 11.99 -1.54
CA PHE A 225 -1.73 11.99 -3.01
C PHE A 225 -1.47 13.38 -3.62
N SER A 226 -1.40 14.43 -2.82
CA SER A 226 -1.33 15.81 -3.32
C SER A 226 -0.50 16.70 -2.41
N ARG A 227 0.31 17.58 -3.00
CA ARG A 227 1.01 18.63 -2.24
C ARG A 227 0.08 19.76 -1.83
N GLU A 228 -0.98 20.01 -2.60
CA GLU A 228 -2.01 20.98 -2.26
C GLU A 228 -3.12 20.34 -1.43
N ASP A 229 -3.70 21.12 -0.51
CA ASP A 229 -4.82 20.66 0.31
C ASP A 229 -6.03 20.27 -0.55
N PRO A 230 -6.54 19.03 -0.41
CA PRO A 230 -7.74 18.57 -1.09
C PRO A 230 -8.95 19.44 -0.77
N LYS A 231 -9.70 19.84 -1.80
CA LYS A 231 -10.97 20.53 -1.63
C LYS A 231 -12.08 19.50 -1.46
N LEU A 232 -12.81 19.59 -0.35
CA LEU A 232 -13.94 18.73 -0.06
C LEU A 232 -15.19 19.60 0.16
N PHE A 233 -16.24 19.29 -0.58
CA PHE A 233 -17.55 19.92 -0.51
C PHE A 233 -18.57 18.88 -0.06
N THR A 234 -19.45 19.27 0.85
CA THR A 234 -20.53 18.40 1.31
C THR A 234 -21.86 19.10 1.11
N LYS A 235 -22.85 18.35 0.62
CA LYS A 235 -24.21 18.84 0.40
C LYS A 235 -25.20 17.81 0.90
N ARG A 236 -26.10 18.21 1.79
CA ARG A 236 -27.20 17.33 2.21
C ARG A 236 -28.22 17.24 1.09
N ILE A 237 -28.49 16.02 0.63
CA ILE A 237 -29.44 15.75 -0.47
C ILE A 237 -30.70 14.99 0.00
N GLY A 238 -30.66 14.42 1.21
CA GLY A 238 -31.79 13.79 1.86
C GLY A 238 -31.64 13.72 3.38
N THR A 239 -32.65 13.17 4.06
CA THR A 239 -32.67 13.08 5.53
C THR A 239 -31.48 12.28 6.08
N ARG A 240 -31.03 11.25 5.37
CA ARG A 240 -29.87 10.42 5.73
C ARG A 240 -28.83 10.32 4.62
N GLU A 241 -28.86 11.26 3.68
CA GLU A 241 -28.01 11.21 2.49
C GLU A 241 -27.25 12.51 2.31
N MET A 242 -25.94 12.37 2.09
CA MET A 242 -25.01 13.46 1.86
C MET A 242 -24.21 13.18 0.60
N GLU A 243 -24.19 14.15 -0.30
CA GLU A 243 -23.27 14.19 -1.43
C GLU A 243 -21.93 14.77 -0.97
N ILE A 244 -20.84 14.09 -1.35
CA ILE A 244 -19.47 14.47 -1.10
C ILE A 244 -18.81 14.69 -2.45
N GLY A 245 -18.39 15.93 -2.70
CA GLY A 245 -17.56 16.31 -3.84
C GLY A 245 -16.12 16.51 -3.40
N LEU A 246 -15.19 15.78 -4.00
CA LEU A 246 -13.76 15.86 -3.74
C LEU A 246 -13.06 16.34 -5.00
N TYR A 247 -12.17 17.29 -4.83
CA TYR A 247 -11.36 17.83 -5.91
C TYR A 247 -9.92 18.02 -5.45
N MET A 248 -8.98 17.39 -6.16
CA MET A 248 -7.55 17.55 -5.93
C MET A 248 -6.86 18.06 -7.19
N GLN A 249 -5.90 18.94 -6.97
CA GLN A 249 -4.96 19.47 -7.96
C GLN A 249 -3.57 18.89 -7.68
N GLN A 250 -2.68 18.96 -8.66
CA GLN A 250 -1.28 18.51 -8.50
C GLN A 250 -1.16 17.08 -7.95
N LEU A 251 -1.98 16.17 -8.49
CA LEU A 251 -2.00 14.77 -8.09
C LEU A 251 -0.61 14.14 -8.30
N ASN A 252 -0.02 13.62 -7.23
CA ASN A 252 1.15 12.76 -7.33
C ASN A 252 0.71 11.37 -7.78
N VAL A 253 0.55 11.20 -9.09
CA VAL A 253 0.15 9.93 -9.71
C VAL A 253 1.04 8.76 -9.29
N ARG A 254 2.34 8.99 -9.07
CA ARG A 254 3.29 7.93 -8.71
C ARG A 254 2.98 7.29 -7.36
N SER A 255 2.41 8.05 -6.42
CA SER A 255 1.99 7.54 -5.11
C SER A 255 0.79 6.58 -5.16
N LEU A 256 0.06 6.53 -6.28
CA LEU A 256 -1.03 5.57 -6.51
C LEU A 256 -0.53 4.20 -6.99
N ILE A 257 0.67 4.13 -7.57
CA ILE A 257 1.21 2.92 -8.20
C ILE A 257 1.26 1.72 -7.22
N PRO A 258 1.75 1.86 -5.97
CA PRO A 258 1.79 0.74 -5.03
C PRO A 258 0.39 0.23 -4.62
N LEU A 259 -0.64 1.07 -4.75
CA LEU A 259 -2.00 0.77 -4.34
C LEU A 259 -2.83 0.15 -5.46
N LEU A 260 -2.58 0.52 -6.73
CA LEU A 260 -3.41 0.16 -7.87
C LEU A 260 -2.85 -0.98 -8.74
N TRP A 261 -1.53 -1.15 -8.74
CA TRP A 261 -0.76 -2.06 -9.61
C TRP A 261 -1.09 -1.88 -11.10
N ASN A 262 -2.11 -2.60 -11.60
CA ASN A 262 -2.51 -2.61 -13.02
C ASN A 262 -3.80 -1.91 -13.34
N ASN A 263 -4.56 -1.51 -12.31
CA ASN A 263 -5.72 -0.66 -12.51
C ASN A 263 -5.32 0.79 -12.84
N PHE A 264 -4.06 0.99 -13.20
CA PHE A 264 -3.42 2.28 -13.47
C PHE A 264 -3.53 2.69 -14.94
N SER A 265 -3.48 1.72 -15.87
CA SER A 265 -3.18 1.98 -17.29
C SER A 265 -4.30 2.64 -18.11
N GLU A 266 -5.53 2.67 -17.62
CA GLU A 266 -6.67 3.22 -18.40
C GLU A 266 -6.98 4.69 -18.08
N GLN A 267 -6.51 5.24 -16.95
CA GLN A 267 -7.05 6.50 -16.41
C GLN A 267 -6.01 7.53 -15.97
N LEU A 268 -4.73 7.17 -15.83
CA LEU A 268 -3.71 8.06 -15.28
C LEU A 268 -2.45 8.04 -16.15
N ARG A 269 -2.00 9.23 -16.59
CA ARG A 269 -0.74 9.39 -17.34
C ARG A 269 0.36 9.89 -16.41
N CYS A 270 1.54 9.27 -16.58
CA CYS A 270 2.82 9.93 -16.36
C CYS A 270 3.27 10.51 -17.70
#